data_AF-A0A7X6P512-F1
#
_entry.id   AF-A0A7X6P512-F1
#
_cell.length_a   1.000
_cell.length_b   1.000
_cell.length_c   1.000
_cell.angle_alpha   90.00
_cell.angle_beta   90.00
_cell.angle_gamma   90.00
#
_symmetry.space_group_name_H-M   'P 1'
#
loop_
_entity.id
_entity.type
_entity.pdbx_description
1 polymer ?
#
loop_
_entity_poly.entity_id
_entity_poly.type
_entity_poly.pdbx_seq_one_letter_code
_entity_poly.pdbx_strand_id
1 'polypeptide(L)' 'MAVRLRLMRMGKKKQPTYRIVAADARSPRDGRFIEIVGTYDPR' A
#
# COMPACT_ATOMS: atom_id res chain seq x y z
N MET A 1 -3.45 -18.48 -1.90
CA MET A 1 -3.65 -17.38 -0.94
C MET A 1 -2.31 -17.09 -0.33
N ALA A 2 -1.80 -15.88 -0.50
CA ALA A 2 -0.48 -15.50 -0.01
C ALA A 2 -0.50 -14.02 0.36
N VAL A 3 -0.20 -13.73 1.62
CA VAL A 3 -0.09 -12.36 2.12
C VAL A 3 1.27 -11.81 1.72
N ARG A 4 1.29 -10.57 1.23
CA ARG A 4 2.50 -9.85 0.88
C ARG A 4 2.44 -8.44 1.46
N LEU A 5 3.59 -7.95 1.87
CA LEU A 5 3.77 -6.52 2.14
C LEU A 5 3.94 -5.80 0.80
N ARG A 6 3.18 -4.74 0.58
CA ARG A 6 3.25 -3.92 -0.64
C ARG A 6 2.97 -2.46 -0.34
N LEU A 7 3.30 -1.60 -1.31
CA LEU A 7 3.04 -0.17 -1.24
C LEU A 7 1.69 0.17 -1.87
N MET A 8 0.83 0.83 -1.10
CA MET A 8 -0.39 1.47 -1.58
C MET A 8 -0.09 2.94 -1.88
N ARG A 9 -0.35 3.38 -3.12
CA ARG A 9 -0.02 4.75 -3.54
C ARG A 9 -1.11 5.70 -3.08
N MET A 10 -0.69 6.72 -2.34
CA MET A 10 -1.49 7.82 -1.86
C MET A 10 -0.89 9.16 -2.32
N GLY A 11 -1.55 10.25 -1.95
CA GLY A 11 -1.08 11.61 -2.25
C GLY A 11 -1.56 12.14 -3.60
N LYS A 12 -1.00 13.28 -4.01
CA LYS A 12 -1.46 14.04 -5.17
C LYS A 12 -0.64 13.69 -6.42
N LYS A 13 -1.08 14.17 -7.58
CA LYS A 13 -0.27 14.16 -8.80
C LYS A 13 1.04 14.91 -8.51
N LYS A 14 2.19 14.32 -8.87
CA LYS A 14 3.54 14.82 -8.57
C LYS A 14 3.91 14.92 -7.08
N GLN A 15 3.12 14.37 -6.16
CA GLN A 15 3.46 14.30 -4.73
C GLN A 15 3.04 12.93 -4.17
N PRO A 16 3.77 11.85 -4.51
CA PRO A 16 3.43 10.50 -4.07
C PRO A 16 3.81 10.27 -2.61
N THR A 17 2.88 9.72 -1.84
CA THR A 17 3.15 9.16 -0.52
C THR A 17 2.68 7.71 -0.52
N TYR A 18 3.28 6.83 0.25
CA TYR A 18 2.94 5.41 0.24
C TYR A 18 2.55 4.92 1.63
N ARG A 19 1.63 3.96 1.67
CA ARG A 19 1.38 3.13 2.86
C ARG A 19 1.94 1.75 2.63
N ILE A 20 2.67 1.22 3.60
CA ILE A 20 3.10 -0.18 3.63
C ILE A 20 1.93 -0.98 4.19
N VAL A 21 1.35 -1.85 3.36
CA VAL A 21 0.15 -2.64 3.72
C VAL A 21 0.40 -4.13 3.58
N ALA A 22 -0.17 -4.92 4.49
CA ALA A 22 -0.27 -6.38 4.35
C ALA A 22 -1.57 -6.72 3.61
N ALA A 23 -1.47 -7.38 2.45
CA ALA A 23 -2.65 -7.76 1.65
C ALA A 23 -2.45 -9.11 0.94
N ASP A 24 -3.55 -9.80 0.62
CA ASP A 24 -3.49 -10.98 -0.26
C ASP A 24 -3.05 -10.55 -1.66
N ALA A 25 -2.21 -11.37 -2.31
CA ALA A 25 -1.66 -11.08 -3.63
C ALA A 25 -2.72 -10.84 -4.72
N ARG A 26 -3.94 -11.36 -4.57
CA ARG A 26 -5.04 -11.18 -5.54
C ARG A 26 -5.83 -9.89 -5.31
N SER A 27 -5.66 -9.21 -4.18
CA SER A 27 -6.40 -7.99 -3.87
C SER A 27 -5.89 -6.81 -4.72
N PRO A 28 -6.78 -5.92 -5.23
CA PRO A 28 -6.39 -4.72 -5.99
C PRO A 28 -5.46 -3.81 -5.18
N ARG A 29 -4.52 -3.09 -5.81
CA ARG A 29 -3.48 -2.28 -5.14
C ARG A 29 -4.00 -1.37 -4.02
N ASP A 30 -5.03 -0.59 -4.35
CA ASP A 30 -5.63 0.40 -3.45
C ASP A 30 -6.96 -0.10 -2.86
N GLY A 31 -7.22 -1.41 -2.94
CA GLY A 31 -8.44 -2.05 -2.48
C GLY A 31 -8.31 -2.66 -1.09
N ARG A 32 -8.98 -3.80 -0.88
CA ARG A 32 -8.97 -4.51 0.42
C ARG A 32 -7.55 -4.91 0.84
N PHE A 33 -7.20 -4.57 2.08
CA PHE A 33 -5.98 -4.99 2.77
C PHE A 33 -6.34 -5.51 4.18
N ILE A 34 -5.40 -6.16 4.84
CA ILE A 34 -5.56 -6.70 6.21
C ILE A 34 -5.28 -5.57 7.20
N GLU A 35 -4.08 -4.99 7.14
CA GLU A 35 -3.66 -3.88 8.00
C GLU A 35 -2.62 -2.98 7.33
N ILE A 36 -2.44 -1.78 7.91
CA ILE A 36 -1.38 -0.83 7.55
C ILE A 36 -0.23 -1.03 8.53
N VAL A 37 0.93 -1.44 8.02
CA VAL A 37 2.15 -1.66 8.81
C VAL A 37 2.90 -0.35 9.03
N GLY A 38 2.79 0.59 8.08
CA GLY A 38 3.43 1.89 8.22
C GLY A 38 3.21 2.80 7.03
N THR A 39 3.89 3.94 7.06
CA THR A 39 3.92 4.93 5.99
C THR A 39 5.34 5.10 5.45
N TYR A 40 5.42 5.46 4.18
CA TYR A 40 6.67 5.75 3.49
C TYR A 40 6.47 7.01 2.64
N ASP A 41 7.23 8.06 2.93
CA ASP A 41 7.25 9.30 2.15
C ASP A 41 8.64 9.43 1.48
N PRO A 42 8.77 9.13 0.17
CA PRO A 42 10.04 9.14 -0.55
C PRO A 42 10.51 10.55 -0.97
N ARG A 43 10.24 11.55 -0.15
CA ARG A 43 10.74 12.92 -0.38
C ARG A 43 12.23 13.03 -0.08
#